data_AF-A0A967W797-F1
#
_entry.id   AF-A0A967W797-F1
#
_cell.length_a   1.000
_cell.length_b   1.000
_cell.length_c   1.000
_cell.angle_alpha   90.00
_cell.angle_beta   90.00
_cell.angle_gamma   90.00
#
_symmetry.space_group_name_H-M   'P 1'
#
loop_
_entity.id
_entity.type
_entity.pdbx_description
1 polymer ?
#
loop_
_entity_poly.entity_id
_entity_poly.type
_entity_poly.pdbx_seq_one_letter_code
_entity_poly.pdbx_strand_id
1 'polypeptide(L)' 'DPVDPDVDGDGFLNEEDDDPLDPLVCRDSDQDGCDDCAEGTGDPAADGPDADGDGVCNVSDPDDDA' A
#
# COMPACT_ATOMS: atom_id res chain seq x y z
N ASP A 1 9.29 1.17 -18.95
CA ASP A 1 9.33 0.72 -20.38
C ASP A 1 7.95 0.16 -20.69
N PRO A 2 7.26 0.40 -21.83
CA PRO A 2 5.92 -0.17 -22.06
C PRO A 2 5.86 -1.71 -22.08
N VAL A 3 7.01 -2.40 -22.03
CA VAL A 3 7.10 -3.86 -21.84
C VAL A 3 7.48 -4.27 -20.41
N ASP A 4 7.67 -3.29 -19.52
CA ASP A 4 7.93 -3.53 -18.11
C ASP A 4 6.65 -4.06 -17.46
N PRO A 5 6.66 -5.27 -16.88
CA PRO A 5 5.48 -5.81 -16.21
C PRO A 5 5.13 -5.08 -14.91
N ASP A 6 6.02 -4.21 -14.42
CA ASP A 6 5.91 -3.34 -13.24
C ASP A 6 6.60 -2.01 -13.61
N VAL A 7 5.85 -1.05 -14.14
CA VAL A 7 6.45 0.11 -14.84
C VAL A 7 6.84 1.26 -13.93
N ASP A 8 6.35 1.30 -12.70
CA ASP A 8 6.74 2.25 -11.65
C ASP A 8 7.66 1.63 -10.60
N GLY A 9 7.77 0.31 -10.54
CA GLY A 9 8.77 -0.41 -9.77
C GLY A 9 8.41 -0.52 -8.29
N ASP A 10 7.12 -0.51 -7.96
CA ASP A 10 6.64 -0.62 -6.58
C ASP A 10 6.61 -2.07 -6.08
N GLY A 11 6.73 -3.07 -6.96
CA GLY A 11 6.73 -4.48 -6.62
C GLY A 11 5.43 -5.22 -6.93
N PHE A 12 4.41 -4.54 -7.45
CA PHE A 12 3.21 -5.13 -8.03
C PHE A 12 3.26 -5.11 -9.56
N LEU A 13 2.56 -6.07 -10.16
CA LEU A 13 2.44 -6.10 -11.61
C LEU A 13 1.40 -5.06 -12.04
N ASN A 14 1.60 -4.43 -13.21
CA ASN A 14 0.65 -3.46 -13.80
C ASN A 14 -0.81 -3.97 -13.92
N GLU A 15 -1.04 -5.29 -13.85
CA GLU A 15 -2.37 -5.92 -13.89
C GLU A 15 -3.00 -6.14 -12.51
N GLU A 16 -2.20 -6.09 -11.45
CA GLU A 16 -2.55 -6.31 -10.04
C GLU A 16 -2.47 -5.01 -9.21
N ASP A 17 -2.19 -3.90 -9.90
CA ASP A 17 -1.93 -2.55 -9.39
C ASP A 17 -3.04 -1.60 -9.86
N ASP A 18 -3.60 -0.85 -8.91
CA ASP A 18 -4.69 0.10 -9.08
C ASP A 18 -4.24 1.39 -9.82
N ASP A 19 -2.97 1.78 -9.72
CA ASP A 19 -2.37 2.84 -10.53
C ASP A 19 -0.95 2.46 -11.02
N PRO A 20 -0.86 1.73 -12.16
CA PRO A 20 0.41 1.23 -12.70
C PRO A 20 1.47 2.27 -13.09
N LEU A 21 1.28 3.56 -12.80
CA LEU A 21 2.25 4.60 -13.10
C LEU A 21 2.63 5.42 -11.85
N ASP A 22 2.04 5.13 -10.70
CA ASP A 22 2.28 5.83 -9.44
C ASP A 22 2.75 4.84 -8.36
N PRO A 23 4.06 4.81 -8.02
CA PRO A 23 4.63 3.81 -7.11
C PRO A 23 4.21 3.98 -5.65
N LEU A 24 3.25 4.87 -5.37
CA LEU A 24 2.65 5.12 -4.06
C LEU A 24 1.18 4.69 -3.99
N VAL A 25 0.64 4.12 -5.07
CA VAL A 25 -0.77 3.73 -5.17
C VAL A 25 -0.86 2.40 -5.90
N CYS A 26 -1.11 1.31 -5.18
CA CYS A 26 -1.17 0.00 -5.80
C CYS A 26 -2.38 -0.85 -5.39
N ARG A 27 -2.69 -0.99 -4.09
CA ARG A 27 -3.88 -1.68 -3.58
C ARG A 27 -3.84 -1.72 -2.05
N ASP A 28 -4.93 -2.18 -1.43
CA ASP A 28 -5.00 -2.52 0.00
C ASP A 28 -5.30 -4.03 0.13
N SER A 29 -4.27 -4.87 0.33
CA SER A 29 -4.43 -6.32 0.22
C SER A 29 -4.78 -7.02 1.54
N ASP A 30 -4.39 -6.43 2.67
CA ASP A 30 -4.69 -6.95 4.00
C ASP A 30 -5.88 -6.23 4.67
N GLN A 31 -6.43 -5.20 4.01
CA GLN A 31 -7.65 -4.48 4.39
C GLN A 31 -7.49 -3.70 5.69
N ASP A 32 -6.29 -3.18 5.94
CA ASP A 32 -6.00 -2.31 7.08
C ASP A 32 -6.33 -0.82 6.78
N GLY A 33 -6.58 -0.50 5.50
CA GLY A 33 -6.95 0.82 5.00
C GLY A 33 -5.77 1.74 4.63
N CYS A 34 -4.54 1.23 4.67
CA CYS A 34 -3.38 1.78 3.97
C CYS A 34 -3.25 1.20 2.56
N ASP A 35 -2.48 1.90 1.73
CA ASP A 35 -2.12 1.40 0.41
C ASP A 35 -0.81 0.63 0.58
N ASP A 36 -0.75 -0.64 0.15
CA ASP A 36 0.38 -1.57 0.26
C ASP A 36 1.72 -0.92 -0.19
N CYS A 37 1.66 0.14 -1.02
CA CYS A 37 2.79 0.87 -1.58
C CYS A 37 3.02 2.27 -1.00
N ALA A 38 2.34 2.67 0.07
CA ALA A 38 2.44 4.05 0.58
C ALA A 38 3.86 4.45 1.03
N GLU A 39 4.71 3.48 1.36
CA GLU A 39 6.14 3.68 1.67
C GLU A 39 7.07 3.58 0.44
N GLY A 40 6.49 3.47 -0.76
CA GLY A 40 7.19 3.36 -2.05
C GLY A 40 7.69 1.96 -2.39
N THR A 41 7.26 0.96 -1.63
CA THR A 41 7.48 -0.47 -1.90
C THR A 41 6.26 -1.25 -1.45
N GLY A 42 5.83 -2.23 -2.25
CA GLY A 42 4.74 -3.14 -1.95
C GLY A 42 5.06 -4.05 -0.77
N ASP A 43 4.75 -3.59 0.44
CA ASP A 43 4.86 -4.33 1.68
C ASP A 43 3.57 -4.13 2.50
N PRO A 44 2.55 -4.99 2.32
CA PRO A 44 1.27 -4.88 3.01
C PRO A 44 1.37 -4.86 4.54
N ALA A 45 2.50 -5.28 5.13
CA ALA A 45 2.68 -5.27 6.58
C ALA A 45 3.45 -4.05 7.09
N ALA A 46 3.92 -3.18 6.19
CA ALA A 46 4.75 -2.02 6.48
C ALA A 46 4.45 -0.88 5.49
N ASP A 47 3.17 -0.63 5.30
CA ASP A 47 2.58 0.30 4.34
C ASP A 47 1.91 1.51 5.01
N GLY A 48 2.06 1.65 6.33
CA GLY A 48 1.76 2.87 7.02
C GLY A 48 1.93 2.78 8.53
N PRO A 49 1.65 3.88 9.25
CA PRO A 49 1.66 3.88 10.70
C PRO A 49 0.48 3.08 11.28
N ASP A 50 0.77 2.23 12.26
CA ASP A 50 -0.18 1.59 13.18
C ASP A 50 0.33 1.85 14.61
N ALA A 51 -0.31 2.80 15.31
CA ALA A 51 0.18 3.33 16.58
C ALA A 51 -0.16 2.43 17.77
N ASP A 52 -1.29 1.73 17.74
CA ASP A 52 -1.78 0.90 18.84
C ASP A 52 -1.51 -0.61 18.62
N GLY A 53 -1.13 -0.99 17.41
CA GLY A 53 -0.69 -2.32 17.03
C GLY A 53 -1.84 -3.30 16.81
N ASP A 54 -3.04 -2.82 16.48
CA ASP A 54 -4.21 -3.65 16.24
C ASP A 54 -4.31 -4.19 14.81
N GLY A 55 -3.44 -3.71 13.91
CA GLY A 55 -3.38 -4.08 12.50
C GLY A 55 -4.35 -3.30 11.62
N VAL A 56 -4.80 -2.12 12.05
CA VAL A 56 -5.47 -1.12 11.22
C VAL A 56 -4.57 0.11 11.13
N CYS A 57 -4.40 0.62 9.92
CA CYS A 57 -3.59 1.79 9.70
C CYS A 57 -4.22 3.06 10.33
N ASN A 58 -3.40 3.95 10.89
CA ASN A 58 -3.85 5.17 11.57
C ASN A 58 -4.82 6.05 10.75
N VAL A 59 -4.75 5.99 9.41
CA VAL A 59 -5.61 6.77 8.52
C VAL A 59 -7.08 6.29 8.53
N SER A 60 -7.26 5.00 8.80
CA SER A 60 -8.52 4.25 8.78
C SER A 60 -8.97 3.83 10.17
N ASP A 61 -8.07 3.90 11.17
CA ASP A 61 -8.30 3.45 12.52
C ASP A 61 -9.13 4.45 13.37
N PRO A 62 -10.36 4.08 13.81
CA PRO A 62 -11.15 4.89 14.74
C PRO A 62 -10.66 4.83 16.19
N ASP A 63 -9.79 3.88 16.54
CA ASP A 63 -9.26 3.63 17.88
C ASP A 63 -7.85 4.28 18.10
N ASP A 64 -7.24 4.91 17.08
CA ASP A 64 -5.98 5.72 17.13
C ASP A 64 -6.02 6.88 18.17
N ASP A 65 -7.22 7.25 18.62
CA ASP A 65 -7.46 8.25 19.67
C ASP A 65 -7.33 7.70 21.13
N ALA A 66 -6.95 6.43 21.33
CA ALA A 66 -7.04 5.73 22.63
C ALA A 66 -5.92 5.98 23.67
#